data_AF-A0A958WRV6-F1
#
_entry.id   AF-A0A958WRV6-F1
#
_cell.length_a   1.000
_cell.length_b   1.000
_cell.length_c   1.000
_cell.angle_alpha   90.00
_cell.angle_beta   90.00
_cell.angle_gamma   90.00
#
_symmetry.space_group_name_H-M   'P 1'
#
loop_
_entity.id
_entity.type
_entity.pdbx_description
1 polymer ?
#
loop_
_entity_poly.entity_id
_entity_poly.type
_entity_poly.pdbx_seq_one_letter_code
_entity_poly.pdbx_strand_id
1 'polypeptide(L)'
;MTDEQKIVKGFNAGYLMARHRPELSQTIQKGLDNKEDSYVVGFIAGAKEYEREVSKPRTRNYKAPHLPQGPKSPDKGKGKDMDNREV
;
A
#
# COMPACT_ATOMS: atom_id res chain seq x y z
N MET A 1 -11.55 -4.03 35.63
CA MET A 1 -10.68 -3.86 34.44
C MET A 1 -9.63 -2.83 34.78
N THR A 2 -8.35 -3.14 34.55
CA THR A 2 -7.27 -2.15 34.65
C THR A 2 -7.28 -1.23 33.43
N ASP A 3 -6.67 -0.05 33.53
CA ASP A 3 -6.62 0.89 32.41
C ASP A 3 -5.83 0.35 31.22
N GLU A 4 -4.77 -0.42 31.49
CA GLU A 4 -4.03 -1.15 30.48
C GLU A 4 -4.93 -2.14 29.69
N GLN A 5 -5.81 -2.87 30.39
CA GLN A 5 -6.78 -3.75 29.72
C GLN A 5 -7.79 -2.96 28.87
N LYS A 6 -8.19 -1.75 29.30
CA LYS A 6 -9.08 -0.89 28.50
C LYS A 6 -8.36 -0.38 27.25
N ILE A 7 -7.11 0.03 27.37
CA ILE A 7 -6.28 0.49 26.24
C ILE A 7 -6.13 -0.63 25.21
N VAL A 8 -5.75 -1.84 25.63
CA VAL A 8 -5.59 -2.98 24.72
C VAL A 8 -6.91 -3.33 24.02
N LYS A 9 -8.03 -3.35 24.75
CA LYS A 9 -9.35 -3.60 24.15
C LYS A 9 -9.76 -2.51 23.18
N GLY A 10 -9.54 -1.25 23.53
CA GLY A 10 -9.77 -0.11 22.66
C GLY A 10 -8.96 -0.24 21.38
N PHE A 11 -7.67 -0.49 21.51
CA PHE A 11 -6.74 -0.67 20.40
C PHE A 11 -7.20 -1.74 19.42
N ASN A 12 -7.49 -2.94 19.92
CA ASN A 12 -7.95 -4.04 19.08
C ASN A 12 -9.26 -3.69 18.36
N ALA A 13 -10.19 -3.03 19.06
CA ALA A 13 -11.46 -2.60 18.47
C ALA A 13 -11.25 -1.55 17.38
N GLY A 14 -10.43 -0.54 17.63
CA GLY A 14 -10.12 0.54 16.67
C GLY A 14 -9.44 0.01 15.41
N TYR A 15 -8.47 -0.89 15.57
CA TYR A 15 -7.78 -1.53 14.45
C TYR A 15 -8.75 -2.35 13.58
N LEU A 16 -9.57 -3.20 14.19
CA LEU A 16 -10.56 -4.01 13.46
C LEU A 16 -11.62 -3.13 12.78
N MET A 17 -12.07 -2.07 13.45
CA MET A 17 -13.02 -1.12 12.91
C MET A 17 -12.47 -0.40 11.68
N ALA A 18 -11.24 0.12 11.75
CA ALA A 18 -10.58 0.77 10.61
C ALA A 18 -10.42 -0.20 9.43
N ARG A 19 -10.13 -1.48 9.71
CA ARG A 19 -10.00 -2.53 8.70
C ARG A 19 -11.30 -2.89 7.99
N HIS A 20 -12.40 -3.03 8.73
CA HIS A 20 -13.65 -3.54 8.17
C HIS A 20 -14.66 -2.45 7.80
N ARG A 21 -14.60 -1.29 8.47
CA ARG A 21 -15.56 -0.18 8.32
C ARG A 21 -14.85 1.18 8.47
N PRO A 22 -13.99 1.56 7.51
CA PRO A 22 -13.15 2.76 7.61
C PRO A 22 -13.95 4.06 7.79
N GLU A 23 -15.05 4.25 7.05
CA GLU A 23 -15.88 5.46 7.14
C GLU A 23 -16.52 5.63 8.53
N LEU A 24 -17.01 4.52 9.09
CA LEU A 24 -17.58 4.51 10.44
C LEU A 24 -16.48 4.74 11.49
N SER A 25 -15.29 4.16 11.30
CA SER A 25 -14.13 4.39 12.17
C SER A 25 -13.77 5.88 12.22
N GLN A 26 -13.70 6.55 11.06
CA GLN A 26 -13.43 7.99 11.00
C GLN A 26 -14.52 8.83 11.68
N THR A 27 -15.78 8.46 11.50
CA THR A 27 -16.92 9.16 12.14
C THR A 27 -16.84 9.04 13.66
N ILE A 28 -16.54 7.84 14.16
CA ILE A 28 -16.37 7.58 15.59
C ILE A 28 -15.17 8.35 16.14
N GLN A 29 -14.03 8.33 15.45
CA GLN A 29 -12.83 9.07 15.87
C GLN A 29 -13.10 10.57 16.01
N LYS A 30 -13.78 11.19 15.03
CA LYS A 30 -14.19 12.61 15.09
C LYS A 30 -15.10 12.91 16.29
N GLY A 31 -16.01 11.99 16.63
CA GLY A 31 -16.90 12.13 17.78
C GLY A 31 -16.21 11.92 19.13
N LEU A 32 -15.00 11.36 19.14
CA LEU A 32 -14.24 11.00 20.34
C LEU A 32 -13.02 11.88 20.60
N ASP A 33 -12.74 12.86 19.74
CA ASP A 33 -11.48 13.63 19.66
C ASP A 33 -11.09 14.39 20.96
N ASN A 34 -12.00 14.49 21.93
CA ASN A 34 -11.77 15.18 23.21
C ASN A 34 -12.06 14.32 24.46
N LYS A 35 -12.08 12.99 24.33
CA LYS A 35 -12.31 12.09 25.48
C LYS A 35 -11.01 11.45 25.96
N GLU A 36 -10.67 11.71 27.22
CA GLU A 36 -9.52 11.12 27.92
C GLU A 36 -9.80 9.71 28.51
N ASP A 37 -10.74 8.97 27.93
CA ASP A 37 -11.00 7.59 28.37
C ASP A 37 -9.92 6.64 27.82
N SER A 38 -9.35 5.81 28.67
CA SER A 38 -8.26 4.89 28.29
C SER A 38 -8.64 3.94 27.14
N TYR A 39 -9.92 3.54 27.04
CA TYR A 39 -10.42 2.78 25.91
C TYR A 39 -10.44 3.62 24.62
N VAL A 40 -10.88 4.87 24.70
CA VAL A 40 -10.91 5.80 23.55
C VAL A 40 -9.50 6.07 23.04
N VAL A 41 -8.55 6.29 23.94
CA VAL A 41 -7.11 6.44 23.60
C VAL A 41 -6.62 5.21 22.83
N GLY A 42 -6.92 4.01 23.35
CA GLY A 42 -6.60 2.76 22.67
C GLY A 42 -7.23 2.70 21.28
N PHE A 43 -8.53 2.99 21.17
CA PHE A 43 -9.29 2.94 19.92
C PHE A 43 -8.69 3.83 18.83
N ILE A 44 -8.39 5.09 19.15
CA ILE A 44 -7.79 6.03 18.20
C ILE A 44 -6.41 5.54 17.76
N ALA A 45 -5.60 5.03 18.70
CA ALA A 45 -4.28 4.49 18.38
C ALA A 45 -4.35 3.27 17.46
N GLY A 46 -5.27 2.33 17.72
CA GLY A 46 -5.46 1.14 16.90
C GLY A 46 -5.93 1.45 15.47
N ALA A 47 -6.85 2.41 15.33
CA ALA A 47 -7.28 2.86 14.01
C ALA A 47 -6.14 3.49 13.20
N LYS A 48 -5.33 4.35 13.83
CA LYS A 48 -4.15 4.97 13.20
C LYS A 48 -3.08 3.95 12.79
N GLU A 49 -2.89 2.89 13.58
CA GLU A 49 -1.91 1.85 13.24
C GLU A 49 -2.31 1.10 11.96
N TYR A 50 -3.60 0.78 11.79
CA TYR A 50 -4.09 0.18 10.55
C TYR A 50 -3.88 1.12 9.34
N GLU A 51 -4.22 2.40 9.49
CA GLU A 51 -4.01 3.40 8.43
C GLU A 51 -2.53 3.48 8.02
N ARG A 52 -1.62 3.48 9.00
CA ARG A 52 -0.17 3.45 8.77
C ARG A 52 0.28 2.17 8.07
N GLU A 53 -0.29 1.02 8.42
CA GLU A 53 0.04 -0.26 7.80
C GLU A 53 -0.37 -0.29 6.32
N VAL A 54 -1.56 0.22 6.00
CA VAL A 54 -2.06 0.30 4.63
C VAL A 54 -1.35 1.37 3.82
N SER A 55 -0.93 2.47 4.45
CA SER A 55 -0.23 3.58 3.78
C SER A 55 1.24 3.28 3.49
N LYS A 56 1.84 2.26 4.12
CA LYS A 56 3.22 1.85 3.81
C LYS A 56 3.25 1.32 2.38
N PRO A 57 3.95 2.00 1.44
CA PRO A 57 4.15 1.43 0.12
C PRO A 57 4.88 0.11 0.33
N ARG A 58 4.32 -1.00 -0.19
CA ARG A 58 5.07 -2.24 -0.31
C ARG A 58 6.30 -1.87 -1.11
N THR A 59 7.46 -1.77 -0.45
CA THR A 59 8.72 -1.54 -1.17
C THR A 59 8.82 -2.71 -2.12
N ARG A 60 8.54 -2.42 -3.39
CA ARG A 60 8.76 -3.34 -4.49
C ARG A 60 10.27 -3.47 -4.51
N ASN A 61 10.80 -4.42 -3.74
CA ASN A 61 12.19 -4.84 -3.82
C ASN A 61 12.35 -5.51 -5.19
N TYR A 62 12.29 -4.72 -6.26
CA TYR A 62 12.82 -5.07 -7.56
C TYR A 62 14.34 -5.03 -7.44
N LYS A 63 14.91 -5.98 -6.71
CA LYS A 63 16.15 -6.58 -7.15
C LYS A 63 15.78 -7.64 -8.18
N ALA A 64 15.27 -7.19 -9.33
CA ALA A 64 15.33 -8.04 -10.51
C ALA A 64 16.83 -8.21 -10.79
N PRO A 65 17.41 -9.41 -10.72
CA PRO A 65 18.76 -9.60 -11.22
C PRO A 65 18.76 -9.14 -12.68
N HIS A 66 19.71 -8.28 -13.05
CA HIS A 66 19.99 -7.99 -14.46
C HIS A 66 20.25 -9.33 -15.16
N LEU A 67 19.23 -9.88 -15.82
CA LEU A 67 19.42 -10.92 -16.81
C LEU A 67 20.31 -10.29 -17.89
N PRO A 68 21.50 -10.86 -18.18
CA PRO A 68 22.35 -10.32 -19.23
C PRO A 68 21.55 -10.35 -20.53
N GLN A 69 21.41 -9.20 -21.18
CA GLN A 69 20.84 -9.13 -22.52
C GLN A 69 21.69 -10.03 -23.41
N GLY A 70 21.09 -11.14 -23.87
CA GLY A 70 21.71 -12.02 -24.85
C GLY A 70 22.09 -11.23 -26.11
N PRO A 71 23.07 -11.71 -26.89
CA PRO A 71 23.63 -10.95 -28.01
C PRO A 71 22.53 -10.64 -29.04
N LYS A 72 22.38 -9.35 -29.35
CA LYS A 72 21.51 -8.83 -30.41
C LYS A 72 21.89 -9.52 -31.72
N SER A 73 20.98 -10.33 -32.26
CA SER A 73 21.13 -10.84 -33.62
C SER A 73 20.94 -9.68 -34.61
N PRO A 74 21.85 -9.46 -35.58
CA PRO A 74 21.65 -8.42 -36.58
C PRO A 74 20.53 -8.83 -37.55
N ASP A 75 19.50 -8.00 -37.58
CA ASP A 75 18.37 -8.10 -38.49
C ASP A 75 18.86 -7.96 -39.94
N LYS A 76 18.68 -9.03 -40.73
CA LYS A 76 19.13 -9.13 -42.12
C LYS A 76 18.05 -8.53 -43.02
N GLY A 77 17.90 -7.21 -42.94
CA GLY A 77 17.05 -6.43 -43.85
C GLY A 77 17.63 -6.42 -45.26
N LYS A 78 16.99 -7.18 -46.15
CA LYS A 78 17.19 -7.15 -47.61
C LYS A 78 16.96 -5.74 -48.17
N GLY A 79 18.03 -5.01 -48.49
CA GLY A 79 18.02 -3.94 -49.47
C GLY A 79 18.64 -4.45 -50.76
N LYS A 80 17.81 -4.71 -51.78
CA LYS A 80 18.27 -4.88 -53.16
C LYS A 80 17.32 -4.08 -54.03
N ASP A 81 17.70 -2.82 -54.26
CA ASP A 81 17.12 -1.95 -55.25
C ASP A 81 17.31 -2.60 -56.62
N MET A 82 16.21 -2.98 -57.27
CA MET A 82 16.17 -3.27 -58.69
C MET A 82 15.52 -2.08 -59.37
N ASP A 83 16.36 -1.13 -59.80
CA ASP A 83 15.97 -0.08 -60.74
C ASP A 83 15.57 -0.73 -62.06
N ASN A 84 14.28 -0.64 -62.35
CA ASN A 84 13.68 -1.03 -63.62
C ASN A 84 13.29 0.26 -64.34
N ARG A 85 14.03 0.64 -65.38
CA ARG A 85 13.55 1.64 -66.35
C ARG A 85 14.10 1.32 -67.74
N GLU A 86 13.25 0.67 -68.53
CA GLU A 86 13.22 0.78 -69.99
C GLU A 86 12.98 2.24 -70.38
N VAL A 87 13.76 2.81 -71.31
CA VAL A 87 13.41 3.12 -72.72
C VAL A 87 14.71 3.33 -73.51
#